data_AF-A0A6G1KDM0-F1
#
_entry.id   AF-A0A6G1KDM0-F1
#
_cell.length_a   1.000
_cell.length_b   1.000
_cell.length_c   1.000
_cell.angle_alpha   90.00
_cell.angle_beta   90.00
_cell.angle_gamma   90.00
#
_symmetry.space_group_name_H-M   'P 1'
#
loop_
_entity.id
_entity.type
_entity.pdbx_description
1 polymer ?
#
loop_
_entity_poly.entity_id
_entity_poly.type
_entity_poly.pdbx_seq_one_letter_code
_entity_poly.pdbx_strand_id
1 'polypeptide(L)' 'MEDQSDRPEGMDDESWAMYNMMGFAGFKSTKDTKVPGNDKNWGIRKEKELKARQYMNRQGGFNRPLSPSRDA' A
#
# COMPACT_ATOMS: atom_id res chain seq x y z
N MET A 1 -0.22 22.19 22.39
CA MET A 1 0.95 22.91 22.94
C MET A 1 1.71 23.45 21.76
N GLU A 2 1.75 24.76 21.60
CA GLU A 2 2.70 25.39 20.68
C GLU A 2 4.09 25.15 21.25
N ASP A 3 4.92 24.43 20.51
CA ASP A 3 6.27 24.12 20.91
C ASP A 3 7.14 25.35 20.66
N GLN A 4 7.20 26.25 21.65
CA GLN A 4 7.98 27.50 21.58
C GLN A 4 9.43 27.30 22.04
N SER A 5 9.84 26.08 22.41
CA SER A 5 11.18 25.84 22.99
C SER A 5 12.33 26.11 22.03
N ASP A 6 12.08 26.03 20.73
CA ASP A 6 13.13 26.08 19.69
C ASP A 6 13.17 27.41 18.92
N ARG A 7 12.44 28.43 19.40
CA ARG A 7 12.44 29.74 18.73
C ARG A 7 13.79 30.46 18.92
N PRO A 8 14.45 30.92 17.84
CA PRO A 8 15.66 31.72 17.95
C PRO A 8 15.43 33.03 18.71
N GLU A 9 16.34 33.40 19.60
CA GLU A 9 16.28 34.68 20.30
C GLU A 9 16.35 35.85 19.31
N GLY A 10 15.42 36.81 19.44
CA GLY A 10 15.32 37.99 18.57
C GLY A 10 14.40 37.82 17.35
N MET A 11 13.78 36.65 17.17
CA MET A 11 12.78 36.42 16.13
C MET A 11 11.38 36.81 16.61
N ASP A 12 10.65 37.60 15.82
CA ASP A 12 9.29 38.00 16.13
C ASP A 12 8.29 36.84 15.97
N ASP A 13 7.14 36.96 16.64
CA ASP A 13 6.11 35.92 16.70
C ASP A 13 5.52 35.61 15.32
N GLU A 14 5.36 36.61 14.46
CA GLU A 14 4.76 36.46 13.13
C GLU A 14 5.71 35.72 12.18
N SER A 15 6.99 36.10 12.18
CA SER A 15 8.04 35.39 11.49
C SER A 15 8.15 33.95 12.00
N TRP A 16 8.15 33.71 13.32
CA TRP A 16 8.22 32.35 13.86
C TRP A 16 7.02 31.48 13.44
N ALA A 17 5.81 32.03 13.43
CA ALA A 17 4.63 31.33 12.94
C ALA A 17 4.74 30.99 11.44
N MET A 18 5.27 31.92 10.63
CA MET A 18 5.49 31.70 9.20
C MET A 18 6.55 30.61 8.94
N TYR A 19 7.66 30.62 9.70
CA TYR A 19 8.70 29.60 9.61
C TYR A 19 8.19 28.20 10.01
N ASN A 20 7.31 28.12 11.00
CA ASN A 20 6.65 26.86 11.37
C ASN A 20 5.70 26.36 10.28
N MET A 21 4.90 27.26 9.70
CA MET A 21 3.95 26.90 8.64
C MET A 21 4.68 26.42 7.37
N MET A 22 5.82 27.04 7.06
CA MET A 22 6.67 26.66 5.92
C MET A 22 7.54 25.42 6.20
N GLY A 23 7.59 24.94 7.46
CA GLY A 23 8.33 23.74 7.85
C GLY A 23 9.83 23.95 8.07
N PHE A 24 10.30 25.18 8.21
CA PHE A 24 11.71 25.51 8.47
C PHE A 24 12.10 25.42 9.95
N ALA A 25 11.12 25.41 10.85
CA ALA A 25 11.35 25.34 12.29
C ALA A 25 11.93 23.99 12.76
N GLY A 26 11.74 22.90 12.00
CA GLY A 26 12.28 21.59 12.37
C GLY A 26 11.97 20.48 11.38
N PHE A 27 12.76 19.40 11.41
CA PHE A 27 12.58 18.24 10.56
C PHE A 27 11.57 17.26 11.17
N LYS A 28 10.42 17.08 10.52
CA LYS A 28 9.48 16.00 10.82
C LYS A 28 9.87 14.75 10.03
N SER A 29 9.70 13.58 10.64
CA SER A 29 9.83 12.29 9.94
C SER A 29 8.45 11.66 9.76
N THR A 30 8.24 11.04 8.60
CA THR A 30 7.05 10.22 8.32
C THR A 30 7.30 8.72 8.57
N LYS A 31 8.46 8.37 9.14
CA LYS A 31 8.79 6.98 9.46
C LYS A 31 7.72 6.39 10.39
N ASP A 32 7.18 5.23 10.00
CA ASP A 32 6.11 4.50 10.68
C ASP A 32 4.77 5.27 10.85
N THR A 33 4.59 6.38 10.12
CA THR A 33 3.31 7.10 10.08
C THR A 33 2.39 6.50 9.02
N LYS A 34 1.18 6.10 9.40
CA LYS A 34 0.20 5.57 8.46
C LYS A 34 -0.47 6.72 7.70
N VAL A 35 -0.27 6.79 6.39
CA VAL A 35 -0.97 7.72 5.50
C VAL A 35 -2.36 7.13 5.16
N PRO A 36 -3.47 7.83 5.46
CA PRO A 36 -4.81 7.36 5.12
C PRO A 36 -4.95 7.07 3.62
N GLY A 37 -5.48 5.89 3.27
CA GLY A 37 -5.72 5.48 1.88
C GLY A 37 -4.54 4.75 1.23
N ASN A 38 -3.32 4.85 1.76
CA ASN A 38 -2.17 4.11 1.22
C ASN A 38 -2.29 2.60 1.44
N ASP A 39 -3.10 2.17 2.41
CA ASP A 39 -3.44 0.77 2.68
C ASP A 39 -4.38 0.13 1.65
N LYS A 40 -4.96 0.93 0.75
CA LYS A 40 -5.83 0.46 -0.34
C LYS A 40 -5.11 0.41 -1.69
N ASN A 41 -3.92 1.01 -1.78
CA ASN A 41 -3.15 1.13 -3.01
C ASN A 41 -2.19 -0.04 -3.21
N TRP A 42 -2.71 -1.27 -3.13
CA TRP A 42 -1.93 -2.47 -3.44
C TRP A 42 -2.76 -3.45 -4.28
N GLY A 43 -2.08 -4.18 -5.14
CA GLY A 43 -2.68 -5.23 -5.95
C GLY A 43 -1.73 -6.42 -6.02
N ILE A 44 -2.27 -7.64 -5.88
CA ILE A 44 -1.52 -8.88 -6.08
C ILE A 44 -1.80 -9.38 -7.48
N ARG A 45 -0.75 -9.43 -8.31
CA ARG A 45 -0.80 -10.08 -9.61
C ARG A 45 -0.63 -11.60 -9.42
N LYS A 46 -1.71 -12.36 -9.63
CA LYS A 46 -1.67 -13.83 -9.61
C LYS A 46 -1.72 -14.33 -11.04
N GLU A 47 -0.59 -14.83 -11.54
CA GLU A 47 -0.58 -15.60 -12.79
C GLU A 47 -1.20 -16.98 -12.53
N LYS A 48 -2.18 -17.37 -13.36
CA LYS A 48 -2.73 -18.73 -13.34
C LYS A 48 -2.10 -19.51 -14.48
N GLU A 49 -1.57 -20.68 -14.17
CA GLU A 49 -1.05 -21.60 -15.17
C GLU A 49 -2.19 -22.13 -16.04
N LEU A 50 -1.98 -22.14 -17.37
CA LEU A 50 -2.92 -22.73 -18.32
C LEU A 50 -2.81 -24.25 -18.26
N LYS A 51 -3.73 -24.90 -17.53
CA LYS A 51 -3.79 -26.35 -17.45
C LYS A 51 -4.73 -26.91 -18.52
N ALA A 52 -4.17 -27.61 -19.50
CA ALA A 52 -4.95 -28.23 -20.59
C ALA A 52 -5.82 -29.38 -20.07
N ARG A 53 -7.02 -29.51 -20.64
CA ARG A 53 -7.95 -30.62 -20.32
C ARG A 53 -7.72 -31.79 -21.26
N GLN A 54 -7.64 -33.00 -20.72
CA GLN A 54 -7.58 -34.21 -21.51
C GLN A 54 -9.00 -34.68 -21.88
N TYR A 55 -9.31 -34.74 -23.18
CA TYR A 55 -10.62 -35.18 -23.69
C TYR A 55 -10.64 -36.63 -24.16
N MET A 56 -9.57 -37.08 -24.82
CA MET A 56 -9.50 -38.43 -25.41
C MET A 56 -8.84 -39.43 -24.48
N ASN A 57 -9.25 -40.71 -24.60
CA ASN A 57 -8.70 -41.86 -23.88
C ASN A 57 -8.65 -41.66 -22.35
N ARG A 58 -9.73 -41.09 -21.80
CA ARG A 58 -9.87 -40.85 -20.36
C ARG A 58 -10.34 -42.11 -19.66
N GLN A 59 -9.73 -42.45 -18.52
CA GLN A 59 -10.25 -43.50 -17.64
C GLN A 59 -11.54 -43.05 -16.94
N GLY A 60 -12.57 -43.89 -16.94
CA GLY A 60 -13.83 -43.63 -16.22
C GLY A 60 -15.01 -43.10 -17.05
N GLY A 61 -14.90 -43.10 -18.39
CA GLY A 61 -16.02 -42.80 -19.30
C GLY A 61 -16.39 -41.32 -19.43
N PHE A 62 -17.32 -41.04 -20.35
CA PHE A 62 -17.66 -39.68 -20.79
C PHE A 62 -18.30 -38.81 -19.68
N ASN A 63 -19.06 -39.41 -18.77
CA ASN A 63 -19.81 -38.70 -17.71
C ASN A 63 -18.95 -38.25 -16.51
N ARG A 64 -17.64 -38.56 -16.50
CA ARG A 64 -16.72 -38.11 -15.44
C ARG A 64 -16.18 -36.71 -15.76
N PRO A 65 -15.96 -35.82 -14.78
CA PRO A 65 -15.41 -34.48 -15.03
C PRO A 65 -13.99 -34.51 -15.61
N LEU A 66 -13.71 -33.59 -16.55
CA LEU A 66 -12.41 -33.41 -17.17
C LEU A 66 -11.40 -32.87 -16.13
N SER A 67 -10.23 -33.48 -16.05
CA SER A 67 -9.10 -32.95 -15.29
C SER A 67 -8.35 -31.93 -16.15
N PRO A 68 -7.96 -30.77 -15.60
CA PRO A 68 -8.27 -30.26 -14.25
C PRO A 68 -9.71 -29.75 -14.13
N SER A 69 -10.27 -29.83 -12.92
CA SER A 69 -11.57 -29.22 -12.58
C SER A 69 -11.50 -27.70 -12.75
N ARG A 70 -12.66 -27.05 -12.93
CA ARG A 70 -12.75 -25.60 -13.19
C ARG A 70 -12.25 -24.72 -12.03
N ASP A 71 -12.02 -25.33 -10.87
CA ASP A 71 -11.59 -24.70 -9.62
C ASP A 71 -10.09 -24.90 -9.30
N ALA A 72 -9.32 -25.49 -10.22
CA ALA A 72 -7.89 -25.77 -10.07
C ALA A 72 -6.96 -24.67 -10.63
#